data_AF-A0A924IHC3-F1
#
_entry.id   AF-A0A924IHC3-F1
#
_cell.length_a   1.000
_cell.length_b   1.000
_cell.length_c   1.000
_cell.angle_alpha   90.00
_cell.angle_beta   90.00
_cell.angle_gamma   90.00
#
_symmetry.space_group_name_H-M   'P 1'
#
loop_
_entity.id
_entity.type
_entity.pdbx_description
1 polymer ?
#
loop_
_entity_poly.entity_id
_entity_poly.type
_entity_poly.pdbx_seq_one_letter_code
_entity_poly.pdbx_strand_id
1 'polypeptide(L)'
;MKKIIVTGLILAAATSQVNASDITLSKTIKSDLRSKIERDLNLIDSFKFKTQASPRTLQVMGMSALNGQAASEWLNKRVNYVVSENALSVFNLLVKRIIFIDRKDVDFPNANIIPYSSDKFIQNNFVELSSGLNAEGSFTVMSNIGSALYLGGKKERQVYGMKISRGLLRAAEKVAITSPRAGIIQIGEGLFAPELTVNKDNQDALANSIFRLGTFFHEARHSDGNGVSLSFMHTNCPAGHDYAGQPACDENLNGPYTVGTLMMAEMSKACEENCSEKDKETLKVLVLDSASRILTITHKGEVSKDWDATPESL
;
A
#
# COMPACT_ATOMS: atom_id res chain seq x y z
N MET A 1 -47.31 2.93 -52.23
CA MET A 1 -46.44 3.79 -51.39
C MET A 1 -45.52 2.90 -50.57
N LYS A 2 -44.23 2.84 -50.91
CA LYS A 2 -43.23 1.99 -50.22
C LYS A 2 -42.68 2.76 -49.01
N LYS A 3 -42.83 2.20 -47.80
CA LYS A 3 -42.24 2.74 -46.57
C LYS A 3 -40.74 2.46 -46.58
N ILE A 4 -39.93 3.52 -46.61
CA ILE A 4 -38.47 3.46 -46.43
C ILE A 4 -38.23 3.42 -44.92
N ILE A 5 -37.70 2.29 -44.42
CA ILE A 5 -37.24 2.16 -43.04
C ILE A 5 -35.82 2.73 -43.00
N VAL A 6 -35.66 3.89 -42.36
CA VAL A 6 -34.35 4.49 -42.10
C VAL A 6 -33.81 3.87 -40.81
N THR A 7 -32.92 2.90 -40.94
CA THR A 7 -32.18 2.33 -39.82
C THR A 7 -31.10 3.33 -39.41
N GLY A 8 -31.37 4.11 -38.37
CA GLY A 8 -30.40 5.04 -37.78
C GLY A 8 -29.26 4.27 -37.11
N LEU A 9 -28.06 4.35 -37.69
CA LEU A 9 -26.83 3.83 -37.11
C LEU A 9 -26.43 4.76 -35.94
N ILE A 10 -26.71 4.35 -34.71
CA ILE A 10 -26.21 5.04 -33.51
C ILE A 10 -24.72 4.70 -33.42
N LEU A 11 -23.84 5.63 -33.83
CA LEU A 11 -22.42 5.59 -33.46
C LEU A 11 -22.35 5.79 -31.94
N ALA A 12 -22.30 4.69 -31.20
CA ALA A 12 -21.85 4.74 -29.80
C ALA A 12 -20.39 5.20 -29.84
N ALA A 13 -20.15 6.46 -29.47
CA ALA A 13 -18.81 6.93 -29.21
C ALA A 13 -18.22 6.01 -28.13
N ALA A 14 -17.24 5.20 -28.51
CA ALA A 14 -16.44 4.43 -27.59
C ALA A 14 -15.68 5.44 -26.74
N THR A 15 -16.28 5.85 -25.63
CA THR A 15 -15.57 6.50 -24.55
C THR A 15 -14.52 5.48 -24.12
N SER A 16 -13.27 5.78 -24.44
CA SER A 16 -12.13 5.01 -23.93
C SER A 16 -12.24 5.12 -22.42
N GLN A 17 -12.76 4.08 -21.77
CA GLN A 17 -12.71 3.99 -20.32
C GLN A 17 -11.23 4.08 -19.97
N VAL A 18 -10.87 5.23 -19.39
CA VAL A 18 -9.52 5.48 -18.89
C VAL A 18 -9.18 4.32 -17.96
N ASN A 19 -8.03 3.72 -18.24
CA ASN A 19 -7.72 2.33 -17.91
C ASN A 19 -7.81 2.06 -16.41
N ALA A 20 -8.37 0.89 -16.07
CA ALA A 20 -8.12 0.28 -14.79
C ALA A 20 -6.60 0.22 -14.53
N SER A 21 -6.16 0.49 -13.30
CA SER A 21 -4.72 0.58 -12.98
C SER A 21 -3.95 -0.63 -13.53
N ASP A 22 -2.72 -0.42 -14.00
CA ASP A 22 -1.86 -1.49 -14.56
C ASP A 22 -1.47 -2.57 -13.53
N ILE A 23 -1.90 -2.42 -12.27
CA ILE A 23 -1.70 -3.36 -11.18
C ILE A 23 -2.41 -4.68 -11.47
N THR A 24 -1.63 -5.76 -11.52
CA THR A 24 -2.15 -7.11 -11.68
C THR A 24 -2.69 -7.66 -10.35
N LEU A 25 -4.00 -7.90 -10.28
CA LEU A 25 -4.60 -8.65 -9.17
C LEU A 25 -4.58 -10.16 -9.41
N SER A 26 -3.95 -10.90 -8.50
CA SER A 26 -3.91 -12.37 -8.52
C SER A 26 -5.32 -12.97 -8.53
N LYS A 27 -5.50 -14.07 -9.26
CA LYS A 27 -6.78 -14.83 -9.25
C LYS A 27 -7.00 -15.64 -7.96
N THR A 28 -6.05 -15.64 -7.03
CA THR A 28 -6.23 -16.25 -5.69
C THR A 28 -6.91 -15.35 -4.68
N ILE A 29 -7.13 -14.08 -5.01
CA ILE A 29 -7.95 -13.17 -4.20
C ILE A 29 -9.41 -13.53 -4.41
N LYS A 30 -10.19 -13.61 -3.31
CA LYS A 30 -11.64 -13.84 -3.38
C LYS A 30 -12.29 -12.81 -4.31
N SER A 31 -13.23 -13.25 -5.15
CA SER A 31 -13.75 -12.45 -6.26
C SER A 31 -14.45 -11.15 -5.81
N ASP A 32 -15.14 -11.21 -4.68
CA ASP A 32 -15.79 -10.07 -4.03
C ASP A 32 -14.77 -9.03 -3.54
N LEU A 33 -13.72 -9.46 -2.83
CA LEU A 33 -12.64 -8.57 -2.38
C LEU A 33 -11.88 -7.98 -3.57
N ARG A 34 -11.59 -8.81 -4.58
CA ARG A 34 -10.95 -8.37 -5.82
C ARG A 34 -11.75 -7.27 -6.50
N SER A 35 -13.07 -7.42 -6.60
CA SER A 35 -13.94 -6.42 -7.23
C SER A 35 -13.94 -5.10 -6.46
N LYS A 36 -13.88 -5.15 -5.13
CA LYS A 36 -13.73 -3.95 -4.28
C LYS A 36 -12.37 -3.27 -4.51
N ILE A 37 -11.27 -4.03 -4.58
CA ILE A 37 -9.94 -3.49 -4.88
C ILE A 37 -9.92 -2.84 -6.27
N GLU A 38 -10.45 -3.51 -7.30
CA GLU A 38 -10.52 -2.94 -8.67
C GLU A 38 -11.32 -1.65 -8.68
N ARG A 39 -12.48 -1.61 -8.01
CA ARG A 39 -13.27 -0.39 -7.87
C ARG A 39 -12.48 0.73 -7.19
N ASP A 40 -11.82 0.44 -6.07
CA ASP A 40 -11.07 1.45 -5.32
C ASP A 40 -9.90 2.00 -6.16
N LEU A 41 -9.14 1.13 -6.85
CA LEU A 41 -8.05 1.57 -7.73
C LEU A 41 -8.58 2.43 -8.89
N ASN A 42 -9.73 2.09 -9.46
CA ASN A 42 -10.37 2.89 -10.51
C ASN A 42 -10.94 4.22 -9.98
N LEU A 43 -11.22 4.30 -8.67
CA LEU A 43 -11.72 5.51 -8.03
C LEU A 43 -10.65 6.60 -7.97
N ILE A 44 -9.36 6.24 -7.99
CA ILE A 44 -8.25 7.21 -7.91
C ILE A 44 -8.38 8.28 -8.99
N ASP A 45 -8.68 7.89 -10.23
CA ASP A 45 -8.82 8.79 -11.37
C ASP A 45 -10.05 9.71 -11.27
N SER A 46 -11.04 9.31 -10.46
CA SER A 46 -12.26 10.08 -10.24
C SER A 46 -12.15 11.10 -9.10
N PHE A 47 -11.11 11.03 -8.26
CA PHE A 47 -10.94 11.97 -7.17
C PHE A 47 -10.71 13.38 -7.71
N LYS A 48 -11.63 14.27 -7.33
CA LYS A 48 -11.44 15.70 -7.43
C LYS A 48 -10.59 16.15 -6.25
N PHE A 49 -9.29 15.95 -6.34
CA PHE A 49 -8.35 16.63 -5.45
C PHE A 49 -8.63 18.14 -5.54
N LYS A 50 -8.76 18.82 -4.40
CA LYS A 50 -8.97 20.28 -4.39
C LYS A 50 -7.85 20.95 -5.20
N THR A 51 -8.13 22.14 -5.72
CA THR A 51 -7.31 22.85 -6.72
C THR A 51 -5.83 22.94 -6.39
N GLN A 52 -5.43 22.82 -5.12
CA GLN A 52 -4.05 22.56 -4.72
C GLN A 52 -4.00 21.56 -3.55
N ALA A 53 -3.31 20.43 -3.74
CA ALA A 53 -2.86 19.60 -2.64
C ALA A 53 -1.87 20.40 -1.75
N SER A 54 -1.70 19.97 -0.50
CA SER A 54 -0.78 20.68 0.39
C SER A 54 0.66 20.67 -0.19
N PRO A 55 1.44 21.75 0.00
CA PRO A 55 2.84 21.77 -0.41
C PRO A 55 3.64 20.60 0.16
N ARG A 56 3.28 20.14 1.37
CA ARG A 56 3.89 18.99 2.02
C ARG A 56 3.62 17.70 1.26
N THR A 57 2.39 17.45 0.84
CA THR A 57 2.03 16.28 0.02
C THR A 57 2.83 16.24 -1.27
N LEU A 58 2.86 17.36 -2.00
CA LEU A 58 3.60 17.48 -3.26
C LEU A 58 5.10 17.20 -3.06
N GLN A 59 5.70 17.78 -2.00
CA GLN A 59 7.10 17.57 -1.65
C GLN A 59 7.40 16.10 -1.32
N VAL A 60 6.63 15.48 -0.43
CA VAL A 60 6.84 14.10 0.04
C VAL A 60 6.67 13.09 -1.09
N MET A 61 5.66 13.30 -1.94
CA MET A 61 5.38 12.41 -3.07
C MET A 61 6.32 12.65 -4.26
N GLY A 62 7.03 13.79 -4.30
CA GLY A 62 7.87 14.19 -5.42
C GLY A 62 7.04 14.55 -6.65
N MET A 63 5.95 15.28 -6.45
CA MET A 63 4.99 15.68 -7.49
C MET A 63 4.97 17.20 -7.64
N SER A 64 4.71 17.68 -8.86
CA SER A 64 4.44 19.11 -9.12
C SER A 64 2.96 19.48 -8.91
N ALA A 65 2.06 18.52 -9.07
CA ALA A 65 0.63 18.64 -8.83
C ALA A 65 0.03 17.27 -8.46
N LEU A 66 -1.08 17.27 -7.73
CA LEU A 66 -1.83 16.06 -7.38
C LEU A 66 -3.19 16.10 -8.08
N ASN A 67 -3.39 15.16 -8.98
CA ASN A 67 -4.68 14.84 -9.60
C ASN A 67 -4.80 13.31 -9.71
N GLY A 68 -5.98 12.81 -10.13
CA GLY A 68 -6.23 11.36 -10.25
C GLY A 68 -5.16 10.62 -11.05
N GLN A 69 -4.84 11.13 -12.25
CA GLN A 69 -3.81 10.55 -13.10
C GLN A 69 -2.43 10.52 -12.43
N ALA A 70 -1.98 11.63 -11.82
CA ALA A 70 -0.69 11.70 -11.16
C ALA A 70 -0.60 10.74 -9.95
N ALA A 71 -1.70 10.60 -9.20
CA ALA A 71 -1.80 9.65 -8.10
C ALA A 71 -1.73 8.20 -8.58
N SER A 72 -2.50 7.86 -9.63
CA SER A 72 -2.50 6.54 -10.28
C SER A 72 -1.13 6.19 -10.85
N GLU A 73 -0.47 7.12 -11.55
CA GLU A 73 0.89 6.92 -12.09
C GLU A 73 1.92 6.71 -10.96
N TRP A 74 1.78 7.45 -9.86
CA TRP A 74 2.68 7.28 -8.71
C TRP A 74 2.53 5.90 -8.08
N LEU A 75 1.29 5.41 -7.96
CA LEU A 75 0.99 4.09 -7.42
C LEU A 75 1.47 2.98 -8.37
N ASN A 76 1.18 3.08 -9.67
CA ASN A 76 1.58 2.10 -10.69
C ASN A 76 3.10 1.99 -10.85
N LYS A 77 3.86 3.04 -10.55
CA LYS A 77 5.33 2.97 -10.50
C LYS A 77 5.87 2.16 -9.32
N ARG A 78 5.03 1.81 -8.34
CA ARG A 78 5.42 1.21 -7.05
C ARG A 78 4.81 -0.15 -6.83
N VAL A 79 3.59 -0.34 -7.30
CA VAL A 79 2.82 -1.57 -7.15
C VAL A 79 2.58 -2.16 -8.52
N ASN A 80 2.98 -3.42 -8.71
CA ASN A 80 2.74 -4.16 -9.94
C ASN A 80 1.78 -5.33 -9.71
N TYR A 81 1.79 -5.91 -8.51
CA TYR A 81 1.04 -7.13 -8.20
C TYR A 81 0.36 -7.03 -6.84
N VAL A 82 -0.86 -7.55 -6.77
CA VAL A 82 -1.57 -7.78 -5.52
C VAL A 82 -1.89 -9.26 -5.39
N VAL A 83 -1.56 -9.85 -4.25
CA VAL A 83 -1.77 -11.26 -3.93
C VAL A 83 -2.64 -11.40 -2.68
N SER A 84 -3.27 -12.57 -2.53
CA SER A 84 -4.06 -12.86 -1.32
C SER A 84 -3.17 -13.19 -0.13
N GLU A 85 -3.68 -12.98 1.09
CA GLU A 85 -3.05 -13.38 2.34
C GLU A 85 -2.61 -14.85 2.35
N ASN A 86 -3.44 -15.74 1.81
CA ASN A 86 -3.10 -17.16 1.69
C ASN A 86 -1.92 -17.45 0.75
N ALA A 87 -1.43 -16.49 -0.04
CA ALA A 87 -0.28 -16.70 -0.92
C ALA A 87 0.91 -17.26 -0.13
N LEU A 88 1.21 -16.69 1.05
CA LEU A 88 2.31 -17.13 1.90
C LEU A 88 1.94 -18.26 2.89
N SER A 89 0.79 -18.92 2.71
CA SER A 89 0.44 -20.07 3.56
C SER A 89 1.48 -21.18 3.45
N VAL A 90 1.71 -21.91 4.54
CA VAL A 90 2.66 -23.04 4.62
C VAL A 90 2.47 -24.02 3.47
N PHE A 91 1.21 -24.35 3.14
CA PHE A 91 0.88 -25.22 2.01
C PHE A 91 1.37 -24.63 0.68
N ASN A 92 1.13 -23.34 0.41
CA ASN A 92 1.57 -22.71 -0.82
C ASN A 92 3.10 -22.56 -0.90
N LEU A 93 3.77 -22.31 0.23
CA LEU A 93 5.23 -22.25 0.30
C LEU A 93 5.87 -23.62 0.07
N LEU A 94 5.46 -24.65 0.82
CA LEU A 94 6.09 -25.97 0.79
C LEU A 94 5.68 -26.80 -0.43
N VAL A 95 4.38 -26.82 -0.76
CA VAL A 95 3.83 -27.69 -1.79
C VAL A 95 3.87 -27.01 -3.16
N LYS A 96 3.35 -25.77 -3.25
CA LYS A 96 3.30 -25.06 -4.55
C LYS A 96 4.60 -24.35 -4.91
N ARG A 97 5.51 -24.17 -3.94
CA ARG A 97 6.77 -23.45 -4.12
C ARG A 97 6.52 -22.11 -4.82
N ILE A 98 5.58 -21.35 -4.27
CA ILE A 98 5.19 -20.05 -4.82
C ILE A 98 6.34 -19.04 -4.75
N ILE A 99 7.18 -19.12 -3.71
CA ILE A 99 8.49 -18.45 -3.65
C ILE A 99 9.55 -19.43 -4.13
N PHE A 100 10.49 -18.95 -4.93
CA PHE A 100 11.62 -19.73 -5.42
C PHE A 100 12.88 -18.88 -5.48
N ILE A 101 14.05 -19.51 -5.54
CA ILE A 101 15.33 -18.83 -5.79
C ILE A 101 15.48 -18.70 -7.31
N ASP A 102 15.48 -17.46 -7.82
CA ASP A 102 15.70 -17.15 -9.24
C ASP A 102 17.20 -17.15 -9.56
N ARG A 103 18.01 -16.51 -8.71
CA ARG A 103 19.48 -16.46 -8.85
C ARG A 103 20.16 -16.54 -7.48
N LYS A 104 21.36 -17.12 -7.46
CA LYS A 104 22.26 -17.21 -6.29
C LYS A 104 23.51 -16.36 -6.51
N ASP A 105 24.23 -16.08 -5.42
CA ASP A 105 25.51 -15.38 -5.40
C ASP A 105 25.46 -14.01 -6.09
N VAL A 106 24.34 -13.29 -5.91
CA VAL A 106 24.10 -11.98 -6.52
C VAL A 106 24.73 -10.88 -5.68
N ASP A 107 25.44 -9.97 -6.36
CA ASP A 107 25.95 -8.73 -5.75
C ASP A 107 24.90 -7.63 -5.83
N PHE A 108 24.26 -7.36 -4.70
CA PHE A 108 23.26 -6.30 -4.61
C PHE A 108 23.93 -4.92 -4.46
N PRO A 109 23.33 -3.86 -5.04
CA PRO A 109 23.71 -2.50 -4.72
C PRO A 109 23.65 -2.27 -3.21
N ASN A 110 24.66 -1.60 -2.67
CA ASN A 110 24.72 -1.29 -1.24
C ASN A 110 24.58 -2.55 -0.35
N ALA A 111 25.12 -3.71 -0.76
CA ALA A 111 24.95 -5.00 -0.08
C ALA A 111 25.14 -4.94 1.45
N ASN A 112 26.11 -4.15 1.91
CA ASN A 112 26.46 -4.01 3.33
C ASN A 112 25.64 -2.97 4.09
N ILE A 113 24.74 -2.26 3.42
CA ILE A 113 23.86 -1.26 4.05
C ILE A 113 22.51 -1.94 4.33
N ILE A 114 22.25 -2.18 5.61
CA ILE A 114 20.94 -2.60 6.11
C ILE A 114 20.07 -1.34 6.27
N PRO A 115 18.77 -1.39 5.94
CA PRO A 115 17.86 -0.28 6.20
C PRO A 115 18.00 0.21 7.64
N TYR A 116 17.92 1.52 7.82
CA TYR A 116 17.93 2.13 9.13
C TYR A 116 16.71 1.65 9.92
N SER A 117 16.99 1.08 11.07
CA SER A 117 16.04 0.90 12.15
C SER A 117 16.84 1.13 13.42
N SER A 118 16.37 2.01 14.29
CA SER A 118 16.93 2.14 15.64
C SER A 118 16.83 0.83 16.43
N ASP A 119 16.02 -0.12 15.97
CA ASP A 119 15.85 -1.42 16.57
C ASP A 119 16.77 -2.50 15.94
N LYS A 120 17.73 -2.99 16.74
CA LYS A 120 18.64 -4.08 16.36
C LYS A 120 17.93 -5.43 16.19
N PHE A 121 16.77 -5.64 16.82
CA PHE A 121 15.96 -6.84 16.65
C PHE A 121 15.42 -6.94 15.22
N ILE A 122 14.88 -5.84 14.68
CA ILE A 122 14.38 -5.79 13.30
C ILE A 122 15.52 -6.07 12.30
N GLN A 123 16.72 -5.53 12.56
CA GLN A 123 17.89 -5.79 11.70
C GLN A 123 18.32 -7.27 11.71
N ASN A 124 18.24 -7.94 12.86
CA ASN A 124 18.72 -9.31 13.02
C ASN A 124 17.68 -10.37 12.59
N ASN A 125 16.40 -10.15 12.86
CA ASN A 125 15.32 -11.12 12.70
C ASN A 125 14.33 -10.79 11.57
N PHE A 126 14.75 -9.96 10.61
CA PHE A 126 13.92 -9.47 9.52
C PHE A 126 13.10 -10.54 8.77
N VAL A 127 13.68 -11.73 8.54
CA VAL A 127 13.01 -12.84 7.85
C VAL A 127 11.81 -13.34 8.66
N GLU A 128 11.95 -13.41 9.99
CA GLU A 128 10.91 -13.86 10.92
C GLU A 128 9.77 -12.83 11.05
N LEU A 129 10.09 -11.53 10.98
CA LEU A 129 9.12 -10.43 11.03
C LEU A 129 8.22 -10.39 9.78
N SER A 130 8.78 -10.70 8.61
CA SER A 130 8.01 -10.81 7.36
C SER A 130 7.15 -12.07 7.30
N SER A 131 7.54 -13.09 8.08
CA SER A 131 6.76 -14.30 8.30
C SER A 131 5.99 -14.22 9.61
N GLY A 132 5.37 -13.07 9.91
CA GLY A 132 4.31 -12.95 10.91
C GLY A 132 3.17 -13.91 10.56
N LEU A 133 3.44 -15.20 10.77
CA LEU A 133 2.55 -16.33 10.70
C LEU A 133 1.66 -16.17 11.90
N ASN A 134 0.64 -15.33 11.70
CA ASN A 134 -0.54 -15.14 12.54
C ASN A 134 -0.30 -15.56 14.00
N ALA A 135 0.23 -14.66 14.82
CA ALA A 135 -0.04 -14.77 16.24
C ALA A 135 -1.56 -14.92 16.38
N GLU A 136 -2.03 -15.93 17.12
CA GLU A 136 -3.47 -16.26 17.17
C GLU A 136 -4.27 -14.97 17.44
N GLY A 137 -5.11 -14.58 16.47
CA GLY A 137 -5.93 -13.36 16.54
C GLY A 137 -5.44 -12.15 15.74
N SER A 138 -4.26 -12.17 15.12
CA SER A 138 -3.84 -11.11 14.18
C SER A 138 -4.33 -11.37 12.76
N PHE A 139 -4.88 -10.36 12.09
CA PHE A 139 -5.25 -10.41 10.68
C PHE A 139 -4.36 -9.47 9.85
N THR A 140 -3.97 -9.89 8.64
CA THR A 140 -3.23 -9.01 7.73
C THR A 140 -4.19 -7.98 7.15
N VAL A 141 -3.86 -6.68 7.24
CA VAL A 141 -4.56 -5.63 6.50
C VAL A 141 -3.96 -5.59 5.08
N MET A 142 -2.74 -5.08 4.95
CA MET A 142 -1.91 -5.21 3.77
C MET A 142 -0.44 -5.34 4.19
N SER A 143 0.41 -5.83 3.30
CA SER A 143 1.85 -5.88 3.49
C SER A 143 2.60 -5.90 2.16
N ASN A 144 3.61 -5.06 2.01
CA ASN A 144 4.52 -5.08 0.86
C ASN A 144 5.54 -6.22 0.95
N ILE A 145 5.10 -7.44 0.65
CA ILE A 145 5.94 -8.64 0.68
C ILE A 145 7.08 -8.59 -0.34
N GLY A 146 6.94 -7.84 -1.44
CA GLY A 146 8.01 -7.68 -2.42
C GLY A 146 9.26 -7.03 -1.82
N SER A 147 9.06 -6.03 -0.96
CA SER A 147 10.13 -5.32 -0.27
C SER A 147 10.81 -6.18 0.79
N ALA A 148 10.03 -6.99 1.51
CA ALA A 148 10.56 -7.97 2.45
C ALA A 148 11.40 -9.05 1.73
N LEU A 149 10.90 -9.62 0.65
CA LEU A 149 11.64 -10.62 -0.14
C LEU A 149 12.91 -10.05 -0.75
N TYR A 150 12.89 -8.80 -1.23
CA TYR A 150 14.11 -8.14 -1.70
C TYR A 150 15.17 -8.03 -0.61
N LEU A 151 14.77 -7.60 0.60
CA LEU A 151 15.68 -7.44 1.72
C LEU A 151 16.25 -8.78 2.23
N GLY A 152 15.40 -9.81 2.34
CA GLY A 152 15.85 -11.17 2.65
C GLY A 152 16.84 -11.69 1.61
N GLY A 153 16.52 -11.52 0.32
CA GLY A 153 17.38 -11.91 -0.78
C GLY A 153 18.72 -11.17 -0.77
N LYS A 154 18.73 -9.88 -0.47
CA LYS A 154 19.94 -9.08 -0.29
C LYS A 154 20.84 -9.64 0.82
N LYS A 155 20.28 -10.00 1.97
CA LYS A 155 21.00 -10.62 3.11
C LYS A 155 21.60 -11.97 2.74
N GLU A 156 20.89 -12.77 1.95
CA GLU A 156 21.31 -14.11 1.53
C GLU A 156 22.10 -14.14 0.21
N ARG A 157 22.32 -12.98 -0.44
CA ARG A 157 22.89 -12.87 -1.80
C ARG A 157 22.11 -13.70 -2.84
N GLN A 158 20.78 -13.71 -2.72
CA GLN A 158 19.88 -14.43 -3.61
C GLN A 158 18.82 -13.48 -4.17
N VAL A 159 18.48 -13.64 -5.45
CA VAL A 159 17.26 -13.04 -6.00
C VAL A 159 16.16 -14.06 -5.84
N TYR A 160 15.17 -13.76 -5.01
CA TYR A 160 13.95 -14.56 -4.97
C TYR A 160 13.05 -14.21 -6.13
N GLY A 161 12.17 -15.14 -6.49
CA GLY A 161 11.05 -14.90 -7.37
C GLY A 161 9.76 -15.42 -6.76
N MET A 162 8.63 -14.89 -7.26
CA MET A 162 7.29 -15.30 -6.85
C MET A 162 6.45 -15.72 -8.05
N LYS A 163 5.63 -16.76 -7.89
CA LYS A 163 4.62 -17.18 -8.86
C LYS A 163 3.29 -16.49 -8.57
N ILE A 164 2.85 -15.63 -9.48
CA ILE A 164 1.58 -14.92 -9.39
C ILE A 164 0.52 -15.66 -10.20
N SER A 165 -0.59 -16.05 -9.55
CA SER A 165 -1.65 -16.83 -10.20
C SER A 165 -2.46 -15.97 -11.18
N ARG A 166 -2.53 -16.42 -12.44
CA ARG A 166 -3.35 -15.80 -13.50
C ARG A 166 -4.69 -16.53 -13.75
N GLY A 167 -5.02 -17.53 -12.92
CA GLY A 167 -6.25 -18.34 -13.00
C GLY A 167 -5.99 -19.81 -13.34
N LEU A 168 -7.02 -20.65 -13.26
CA LEU A 168 -6.90 -22.11 -13.39
C LEU A 168 -6.31 -22.59 -14.73
N LEU A 169 -6.58 -21.86 -15.81
CA LEU A 169 -6.18 -22.25 -17.18
C LEU A 169 -4.98 -21.46 -17.71
N ARG A 170 -4.40 -20.56 -16.91
CA ARG A 170 -3.27 -19.72 -17.32
C ARG A 170 -2.05 -20.07 -16.49
N ALA A 171 -0.90 -20.18 -17.16
CA ALA A 171 0.36 -20.36 -16.45
C ALA A 171 0.56 -19.23 -15.43
N ALA A 172 1.06 -19.57 -14.26
CA ALA A 172 1.44 -18.58 -13.27
C ALA A 172 2.59 -17.72 -13.83
N GLU A 173 2.51 -16.42 -13.60
CA GLU A 173 3.53 -15.46 -13.98
C GLU A 173 4.68 -15.55 -12.97
N LYS A 174 5.91 -15.70 -13.44
CA LYS A 174 7.10 -15.74 -12.58
C LYS A 174 7.71 -14.35 -12.52
N VAL A 175 7.76 -13.78 -11.34
CA VAL A 175 8.26 -12.42 -11.10
C VAL A 175 9.54 -12.51 -10.29
N ALA A 176 10.67 -12.10 -10.86
CA ALA A 176 11.94 -12.00 -10.13
C ALA A 176 11.99 -10.68 -9.33
N ILE A 177 12.39 -10.75 -8.07
CA ILE A 177 12.37 -9.63 -7.13
C ILE A 177 13.79 -9.04 -7.05
N THR A 178 14.11 -8.21 -8.03
CA THR A 178 15.44 -7.59 -8.17
C THR A 178 15.55 -6.21 -7.51
N SER A 179 14.42 -5.67 -7.03
CA SER A 179 14.33 -4.42 -6.27
C SER A 179 13.03 -4.41 -5.44
N PRO A 180 12.87 -3.52 -4.45
CA PRO A 180 11.60 -3.32 -3.74
C PRO A 180 10.45 -2.91 -4.68
N ARG A 181 10.80 -2.31 -5.84
CA ARG A 181 9.88 -1.95 -6.93
C ARG A 181 9.33 -3.14 -7.72
N ALA A 182 9.66 -4.37 -7.33
CA ALA A 182 8.85 -5.52 -7.73
C ALA A 182 7.38 -5.31 -7.35
N GLY A 183 7.12 -4.56 -6.27
CA GLY A 183 5.80 -3.98 -6.00
C GLY A 183 4.72 -5.02 -5.77
N ILE A 184 5.00 -6.00 -4.91
CA ILE A 184 4.09 -7.09 -4.60
C ILE A 184 3.46 -6.81 -3.24
N ILE A 185 2.18 -6.45 -3.24
CA ILE A 185 1.39 -6.22 -2.03
C ILE A 185 0.55 -7.48 -1.74
N GLN A 186 0.64 -7.98 -0.52
CA GLN A 186 -0.29 -8.96 0.03
C GLN A 186 -1.44 -8.23 0.69
N ILE A 187 -2.67 -8.68 0.43
CA ILE A 187 -3.88 -8.16 1.08
C ILE A 187 -4.55 -9.27 1.85
N GLY A 188 -4.89 -8.99 3.11
CA GLY A 188 -5.66 -9.90 3.95
C GLY A 188 -7.07 -9.43 4.23
N GLU A 189 -7.80 -10.29 4.93
CA GLU A 189 -9.20 -10.05 5.26
C GLU A 189 -9.38 -8.86 6.21
N GLY A 190 -8.32 -8.52 6.96
CA GLY A 190 -8.28 -7.36 7.85
C GLY A 190 -8.63 -6.05 7.17
N LEU A 191 -8.24 -5.88 5.90
CA LEU A 191 -8.56 -4.67 5.12
C LEU A 191 -10.07 -4.42 4.94
N PHE A 192 -10.86 -5.50 5.02
CA PHE A 192 -12.30 -5.48 4.84
C PHE A 192 -13.05 -5.87 6.14
N ALA A 193 -12.34 -5.97 7.25
CA ALA A 193 -12.91 -6.32 8.54
C ALA A 193 -13.90 -5.22 8.99
N PRO A 194 -15.13 -5.57 9.42
CA PRO A 194 -16.13 -4.59 9.86
C PRO A 194 -15.62 -3.63 10.95
N GLU A 195 -14.70 -4.08 11.80
CA GLU A 195 -14.06 -3.32 12.86
C GLU A 195 -13.17 -2.19 12.34
N LEU A 196 -12.55 -2.40 11.17
CA LEU A 196 -11.65 -1.44 10.52
C LEU A 196 -12.34 -0.61 9.43
N THR A 197 -13.54 -0.99 8.99
CA THR A 197 -14.29 -0.18 8.04
C THR A 197 -14.85 1.09 8.67
N VAL A 198 -14.65 2.22 7.98
CA VAL A 198 -15.17 3.54 8.36
C VAL A 198 -16.70 3.53 8.42
N ASN A 199 -17.34 3.08 7.34
CA ASN A 199 -18.79 2.96 7.24
C ASN A 199 -19.18 1.48 7.34
N LYS A 200 -19.64 1.08 8.53
CA LYS A 200 -20.03 -0.31 8.83
C LYS A 200 -21.32 -0.73 8.12
N ASP A 201 -22.20 0.22 7.85
CA ASP A 201 -23.53 0.00 7.26
C ASP A 201 -23.45 -0.16 5.73
N ASN A 202 -22.44 0.44 5.10
CA ASN A 202 -22.20 0.37 3.66
C ASN A 202 -20.71 0.12 3.35
N GLN A 203 -20.38 -1.15 3.11
CA GLN A 203 -19.03 -1.60 2.76
C GLN A 203 -18.46 -0.98 1.46
N ASP A 204 -19.32 -0.41 0.62
CA ASP A 204 -18.97 0.24 -0.63
C ASP A 204 -19.00 1.78 -0.55
N ALA A 205 -19.17 2.34 0.65
CA ALA A 205 -19.08 3.77 0.88
C ALA A 205 -17.73 4.35 0.43
N LEU A 206 -17.76 5.60 -0.06
CA LEU A 206 -16.57 6.33 -0.49
C LEU A 206 -15.50 6.37 0.62
N ALA A 207 -15.90 6.61 1.87
CA ALA A 207 -14.99 6.67 3.00
C ALA A 207 -14.21 5.37 3.24
N ASN A 208 -14.84 4.21 3.03
CA ASN A 208 -14.16 2.92 3.10
C ASN A 208 -13.11 2.78 1.99
N SER A 209 -13.39 3.30 0.80
CA SER A 209 -12.45 3.29 -0.34
C SER A 209 -11.26 4.22 -0.06
N ILE A 210 -11.49 5.40 0.53
CA ILE A 210 -10.44 6.34 0.94
C ILE A 210 -9.48 5.70 1.95
N PHE A 211 -10.02 5.02 2.98
CA PHE A 211 -9.20 4.30 3.96
C PHE A 211 -8.32 3.24 3.27
N ARG A 212 -8.92 2.36 2.48
CA ARG A 212 -8.18 1.27 1.80
C ARG A 212 -7.13 1.82 0.82
N LEU A 213 -7.44 2.89 0.10
CA LEU A 213 -6.48 3.55 -0.78
C LEU A 213 -5.34 4.22 0.01
N GLY A 214 -5.63 4.86 1.15
CA GLY A 214 -4.58 5.38 2.04
C GLY A 214 -3.59 4.29 2.45
N THR A 215 -4.09 3.10 2.80
CA THR A 215 -3.27 1.91 3.07
C THR A 215 -2.49 1.44 1.83
N PHE A 216 -3.07 1.48 0.62
CA PHE A 216 -2.31 1.18 -0.61
C PHE A 216 -1.13 2.13 -0.82
N PHE A 217 -1.34 3.45 -0.62
CA PHE A 217 -0.28 4.45 -0.77
C PHE A 217 0.82 4.27 0.29
N HIS A 218 0.44 3.91 1.52
CA HIS A 218 1.35 3.48 2.58
C HIS A 218 2.20 2.29 2.10
N GLU A 219 1.57 1.18 1.72
CA GLU A 219 2.28 -0.02 1.30
C GLU A 219 3.14 0.20 0.06
N ALA A 220 2.68 1.03 -0.88
CA ALA A 220 3.44 1.40 -2.07
C ALA A 220 4.74 2.15 -1.71
N ARG A 221 4.76 2.92 -0.62
CA ARG A 221 5.97 3.62 -0.18
C ARG A 221 7.07 2.64 0.26
N HIS A 222 6.72 1.47 0.77
CA HIS A 222 7.70 0.42 1.05
C HIS A 222 8.46 -0.06 -0.20
N SER A 223 7.97 0.21 -1.41
CA SER A 223 8.72 -0.09 -2.65
C SER A 223 9.77 0.97 -3.02
N ASP A 224 9.97 2.01 -2.21
CA ASP A 224 10.94 3.08 -2.46
C ASP A 224 12.25 2.90 -1.66
N GLY A 225 13.15 3.87 -1.82
CA GLY A 225 14.34 4.00 -0.98
C GLY A 225 15.62 3.38 -1.58
N ASN A 226 16.75 3.70 -0.96
CA ASN A 226 18.06 3.15 -1.29
C ASN A 226 18.99 3.25 -0.07
N GLY A 227 19.97 2.34 0.04
CA GLY A 227 20.90 2.34 1.16
C GLY A 227 20.15 2.23 2.49
N VAL A 228 20.30 3.24 3.36
CA VAL A 228 19.68 3.27 4.70
C VAL A 228 18.16 3.52 4.66
N SER A 229 17.62 4.10 3.60
CA SER A 229 16.16 4.30 3.46
C SER A 229 15.48 3.19 2.67
N LEU A 230 16.23 2.14 2.30
CA LEU A 230 15.73 1.06 1.47
C LEU A 230 14.49 0.40 2.09
N SER A 231 13.44 0.32 1.28
CA SER A 231 12.12 -0.21 1.63
C SER A 231 11.34 0.56 2.70
N PHE A 232 11.86 1.67 3.22
CA PHE A 232 11.20 2.49 4.24
C PHE A 232 10.57 1.67 5.37
N MET A 233 11.35 0.76 5.98
CA MET A 233 10.83 -0.12 7.03
C MET A 233 10.37 0.69 8.24
N HIS A 234 9.31 0.20 8.89
CA HIS A 234 8.89 0.74 10.19
C HIS A 234 9.94 0.48 11.27
N THR A 235 9.97 1.38 12.24
CA THR A 235 10.68 1.22 13.51
C THR A 235 9.70 0.86 14.62
N ASN A 236 10.25 0.46 15.77
CA ASN A 236 9.48 0.28 16.98
C ASN A 236 9.03 1.62 17.55
N CYS A 237 7.75 1.72 17.90
CA CYS A 237 7.24 2.92 18.53
C CYS A 237 7.83 3.09 19.95
N PRO A 238 8.11 4.33 20.36
CA PRO A 238 8.77 4.62 21.63
C PRO A 238 7.86 4.29 22.83
N ALA A 239 8.46 4.17 24.02
CA ALA A 239 7.72 4.03 25.26
C ALA A 239 6.77 5.23 25.48
N GLY A 240 5.56 4.95 25.95
CA GLY A 240 4.50 5.94 26.15
C GLY A 240 3.61 6.18 24.92
N HIS A 241 3.92 5.60 23.76
CA HIS A 241 3.04 5.57 22.59
C HIS A 241 1.99 4.45 22.71
N ASP A 242 0.82 4.61 22.09
CA ASP A 242 -0.26 3.60 22.08
C ASP A 242 0.19 2.26 21.46
N TYR A 243 1.19 2.33 20.57
CA TYR A 243 1.82 1.19 19.90
C TYR A 243 3.22 0.87 20.44
N ALA A 244 3.56 1.30 21.67
CA ALA A 244 4.91 1.14 22.23
C ALA A 244 5.48 -0.28 22.05
N GLY A 245 6.70 -0.36 21.50
CA GLY A 245 7.40 -1.62 21.22
C GLY A 245 6.94 -2.36 19.96
N GLN A 246 5.91 -1.90 19.26
CA GLN A 246 5.46 -2.48 17.99
C GLN A 246 6.16 -1.82 16.80
N PRO A 247 6.50 -2.57 15.73
CA PRO A 247 7.12 -2.05 14.51
C PRO A 247 6.09 -1.31 13.64
N ALA A 248 5.52 -0.24 14.18
CA ALA A 248 4.36 0.47 13.66
C ALA A 248 4.56 1.99 13.65
N CYS A 249 5.81 2.46 13.65
CA CYS A 249 6.15 3.87 13.58
C CYS A 249 7.17 4.17 12.48
N ASP A 250 7.20 5.41 12.01
CA ASP A 250 8.17 5.93 11.05
C ASP A 250 9.11 6.92 11.71
N GLU A 251 10.41 6.68 11.63
CA GLU A 251 11.43 7.70 11.95
C GLU A 251 11.66 8.68 10.79
N ASN A 252 11.19 8.32 9.59
CA ASN A 252 11.36 9.16 8.43
C ASN A 252 10.08 9.95 8.15
N LEU A 253 10.22 11.28 8.09
CA LEU A 253 9.14 12.20 7.73
C LEU A 253 8.65 12.05 6.28
N ASN A 254 9.24 11.17 5.48
CA ASN A 254 8.71 10.75 4.19
C ASN A 254 8.51 9.22 4.11
N GLY A 255 8.29 8.57 5.25
CA GLY A 255 8.01 7.15 5.37
C GLY A 255 6.58 6.75 4.93
N PRO A 256 6.22 5.47 5.07
CA PRO A 256 4.94 4.92 4.65
C PRO A 256 3.74 5.55 5.38
N TYR A 257 3.80 5.73 6.70
CA TYR A 257 2.74 6.40 7.45
C TYR A 257 2.59 7.85 7.02
N THR A 258 3.69 8.54 6.72
CA THR A 258 3.60 9.90 6.15
C THR A 258 2.83 9.89 4.83
N VAL A 259 3.20 9.01 3.90
CA VAL A 259 2.56 8.94 2.58
C VAL A 259 1.08 8.54 2.69
N GLY A 260 0.75 7.52 3.49
CA GLY A 260 -0.61 7.07 3.72
C GLY A 260 -1.48 8.16 4.35
N THR A 261 -0.96 8.85 5.37
CA THR A 261 -1.64 9.97 6.06
C THR A 261 -1.94 11.11 5.10
N LEU A 262 -0.94 11.59 4.36
CA LEU A 262 -1.09 12.71 3.43
C LEU A 262 -2.07 12.38 2.31
N MET A 263 -1.97 11.18 1.72
CA MET A 263 -2.90 10.76 0.67
C MET A 263 -4.33 10.57 1.18
N MET A 264 -4.50 9.99 2.36
CA MET A 264 -5.82 9.84 2.98
C MET A 264 -6.44 11.21 3.28
N ALA A 265 -5.67 12.16 3.79
CA ALA A 265 -6.13 13.53 4.03
C ALA A 265 -6.55 14.25 2.73
N GLU A 266 -5.75 14.13 1.66
CA GLU A 266 -6.07 14.71 0.35
C GLU A 266 -7.31 14.08 -0.28
N MET A 267 -7.45 12.76 -0.24
CA MET A 267 -8.63 12.05 -0.75
C MET A 267 -9.88 12.34 0.09
N SER A 268 -9.74 12.54 1.40
CA SER A 268 -10.85 12.90 2.30
C SER A 268 -11.51 14.23 1.94
N LYS A 269 -10.82 15.13 1.22
CA LYS A 269 -11.43 16.36 0.69
C LYS A 269 -12.55 16.06 -0.33
N ALA A 270 -12.48 14.94 -1.04
CA ALA A 270 -13.57 14.50 -1.94
C ALA A 270 -14.79 13.94 -1.18
N CYS A 271 -14.63 13.63 0.11
CA CYS A 271 -15.68 13.18 1.01
C CYS A 271 -16.57 14.36 1.51
N GLU A 272 -16.16 15.62 1.32
CA GLU A 272 -16.86 16.80 1.86
C GLU A 272 -18.33 16.86 1.45
N GLU A 273 -18.65 16.51 0.21
CA GLU A 273 -20.03 16.52 -0.33
C GLU A 273 -20.69 15.13 -0.35
N ASN A 274 -19.89 14.05 -0.33
CA ASN A 274 -20.34 12.70 -0.67
C ASN A 274 -20.35 11.71 0.51
N CYS A 275 -20.05 12.20 1.72
CA CYS A 275 -19.96 11.37 2.92
C CYS A 275 -20.80 11.94 4.06
N SER A 276 -21.20 11.06 4.98
CA SER A 276 -21.86 11.49 6.22
C SER A 276 -20.86 12.21 7.14
N GLU A 277 -21.34 13.05 8.05
CA GLU A 277 -20.48 13.68 9.06
C GLU A 277 -19.73 12.66 9.92
N LYS A 278 -20.38 11.52 10.22
CA LYS A 278 -19.74 10.41 10.92
C LYS A 278 -18.56 9.82 10.14
N ASP A 279 -18.71 9.65 8.83
CA ASP A 279 -17.63 9.14 7.98
C ASP A 279 -16.45 10.12 7.93
N LYS A 280 -16.73 11.42 7.83
CA LYS A 280 -15.71 12.48 7.81
C LYS A 280 -14.91 12.52 9.11
N GLU A 281 -15.59 12.50 10.25
CA GLU A 281 -14.93 12.47 11.56
C GLU A 281 -14.12 11.18 11.76
N THR A 282 -14.64 10.04 11.32
CA THR A 282 -13.90 8.77 11.41
C THR A 282 -12.64 8.80 10.54
N LEU A 283 -12.72 9.31 9.31
CA LEU A 283 -11.54 9.49 8.45
C LEU A 283 -10.53 10.45 9.07
N LYS A 284 -10.99 11.54 9.70
CA LYS A 284 -10.11 12.47 10.41
C LYS A 284 -9.37 11.77 11.55
N VAL A 285 -10.05 10.96 12.35
CA VAL A 285 -9.42 10.16 13.42
C VAL A 285 -8.39 9.19 12.84
N LEU A 286 -8.68 8.52 11.72
CA LEU A 286 -7.73 7.60 11.08
C LEU A 286 -6.49 8.30 10.51
N VAL A 287 -6.67 9.52 9.97
CA VAL A 287 -5.56 10.40 9.55
C VAL A 287 -4.71 10.76 10.77
N LEU A 288 -5.32 11.14 11.90
CA LEU A 288 -4.59 11.47 13.13
C LEU A 288 -3.90 10.25 13.76
N ASP A 289 -4.52 9.07 13.72
CA ASP A 289 -3.89 7.82 14.16
C ASP A 289 -2.68 7.46 13.29
N SER A 290 -2.79 7.60 11.96
CA SER A 290 -1.66 7.36 11.06
C SER A 290 -0.55 8.39 11.26
N ALA A 291 -0.92 9.66 11.47
CA ALA A 291 0.00 10.73 11.82
C ALA A 291 0.73 10.48 13.14
N SER A 292 0.04 9.88 14.13
CA SER A 292 0.60 9.60 15.45
C SER A 292 1.88 8.79 15.39
N ARG A 293 1.96 7.93 14.39
CA ARG A 293 3.03 6.97 14.15
C ARG A 293 4.24 7.59 13.44
N ILE A 294 4.18 8.86 13.07
CA ILE A 294 5.31 9.59 12.45
C ILE A 294 6.11 10.26 13.57
N LEU A 295 7.27 9.70 13.87
CA LEU A 295 8.15 10.19 14.92
C LEU A 295 8.91 11.41 14.43
N THR A 296 8.67 12.56 15.05
CA THR A 296 9.47 13.76 14.79
C THR A 296 10.86 13.57 15.38
N ILE A 297 11.90 13.77 14.56
CA ILE A 297 13.28 13.73 15.03
C ILE A 297 13.72 15.17 15.33
N THR A 298 14.15 15.41 16.56
CA THR A 298 14.69 16.69 17.00
C THR A 298 15.98 17.03 16.26
N HIS A 299 16.43 18.29 16.35
CA HIS A 299 17.73 18.73 15.79
C HIS A 299 18.94 17.95 16.35
N LYS A 300 18.76 17.20 17.44
CA LYS A 300 19.79 16.34 18.04
C LYS A 300 19.81 14.93 17.48
N GLY A 301 18.92 14.59 16.55
CA GLY A 301 18.76 13.23 16.05
C GLY A 301 17.98 12.31 17.00
N GLU A 302 17.35 12.87 18.04
CA GLU A 302 16.55 12.13 19.02
C GLU A 302 15.08 12.20 18.65
N VAL A 303 14.32 11.12 18.87
CA VAL A 303 12.84 11.16 18.76
C VAL A 303 12.30 12.19 19.75
N SER A 304 11.50 13.13 19.24
CA SER A 304 10.83 14.14 20.05
C SER A 304 9.94 13.48 21.09
N LYS A 305 10.02 13.98 22.32
CA LYS A 305 9.09 13.63 23.39
C LYS A 305 7.81 14.48 23.34
N ASP A 306 7.91 15.63 22.67
CA ASP A 306 6.78 16.50 22.40
C ASP A 306 6.13 15.99 21.12
N TRP A 307 5.07 15.22 21.30
CA TRP A 307 4.23 14.69 20.24
C TRP A 307 2.95 15.50 20.16
N ASP A 308 2.64 16.03 18.98
CA ASP A 308 1.44 16.81 18.72
C ASP A 308 0.75 16.27 17.47
N ALA A 309 -0.24 15.39 17.64
CA ALA A 309 -1.15 14.99 16.56
C ALA A 309 -2.42 15.82 16.53
N THR A 310 -2.28 17.13 16.61
CA THR A 310 -3.35 18.03 16.20
C THR A 310 -3.41 18.11 14.67
N PRO A 311 -4.60 18.31 14.06
CA PRO A 311 -4.73 18.51 12.62
C PRO A 311 -3.85 19.64 12.07
N GLU A 312 -3.51 20.64 12.90
CA GLU A 312 -2.69 21.80 12.55
C GLU A 312 -1.20 21.46 12.37
N SER A 313 -0.74 20.31 12.87
CA SER A 313 0.64 19.85 12.72
C SER A 313 0.89 19.04 11.43
N LEU A 314 -0.17 18.77 10.64
CA LEU A 314 -0.16 18.02 9.37
C LEU A 314 -0.09 18.94 8.13
#